data_AF-A0A4Q3EEH8-F1
#
_entry.id   AF-A0A4Q3EEH8-F1
#
_cell.length_a   1.000
_cell.length_b   1.000
_cell.length_c   1.000
_cell.angle_alpha   90.00
_cell.angle_beta   90.00
_cell.angle_gamma   90.00
#
_symmetry.space_group_name_H-M   'P 1'
#
loop_
_entity.id
_entity.type
_entity.pdbx_description
1 polymer ?
#
loop_
_entity_poly.entity_id
_entity_poly.type
_entity_poly.pdbx_seq_one_letter_code
_entity_poly.pdbx_strand_id
1 'polypeptide(L)'
;MGIAYRKKVDDDTEFALWKIEENAEELYKQLQLDDAEKAFIQKLSNSKRYLHWLGTRVLLRKLLNTQEYIDCKVDEHGKPYLTSLPYHISLSHSYDYAAVMISKNKAVGIDIEKIEQKV
;
A
#
# COMPACT_ATOMS: atom_id res chain seq x y z
N MET A 1 5.18 -5.62 12.92
CA MET A 1 5.98 -4.44 13.28
C MET A 1 5.52 -3.31 12.36
N GLY A 2 5.50 -2.07 12.84
CA GLY A 2 4.80 -0.98 12.17
C GLY A 2 5.55 -0.29 11.02
N ILE A 3 5.19 0.97 10.79
CA ILE A 3 5.87 1.87 9.85
C ILE A 3 7.37 1.91 10.18
N ALA A 4 8.20 1.39 9.26
CA ALA A 4 9.66 1.36 9.39
C ALA A 4 10.30 2.72 9.09
N TYR A 5 9.68 3.49 8.20
CA TYR A 5 10.11 4.83 7.87
C TYR A 5 8.90 5.69 7.48
N ARG A 6 8.87 6.95 7.88
CA ARG A 6 7.86 7.92 7.46
C ARG A 6 8.52 9.26 7.22
N LYS A 7 8.17 9.93 6.13
CA LYS A 7 8.68 11.25 5.82
C LYS A 7 7.61 12.10 5.15
N LYS A 8 7.48 13.32 5.65
CA LYS A 8 6.77 14.40 4.94
C LYS A 8 7.71 14.99 3.90
N VAL A 9 7.24 15.07 2.66
CA VAL A 9 7.94 15.73 1.56
C VAL A 9 7.61 17.22 1.58
N ASP A 10 6.34 17.54 1.85
CA ASP A 10 5.80 18.89 2.04
C ASP A 10 4.54 18.83 2.94
N ASP A 11 3.81 19.93 3.07
CA ASP A 11 2.61 20.04 3.91
C ASP A 11 1.46 19.12 3.47
N ASP A 12 1.37 18.78 2.18
CA ASP A 12 0.28 18.01 1.59
C ASP A 12 0.70 16.60 1.17
N THR A 13 2.00 16.31 1.19
CA THR A 13 2.57 15.10 0.61
C THR A 13 3.47 14.38 1.61
N GLU A 14 3.20 13.10 1.80
CA GLU A 14 4.02 12.23 2.65
C GLU A 14 4.09 10.81 2.11
N PHE A 15 5.12 10.09 2.53
CA PHE A 15 5.25 8.68 2.27
C PHE A 15 5.73 7.91 3.50
N ALA A 16 5.48 6.62 3.47
CA ALA A 16 5.99 5.70 4.46
C ALA A 16 6.42 4.38 3.84
N LEU A 17 7.32 3.71 4.56
CA LEU A 17 7.73 2.34 4.33
C LEU A 17 7.22 1.48 5.49
N TRP A 18 6.66 0.33 5.15
CA TRP A 18 6.22 -0.69 6.08
C TRP A 18 7.09 -1.92 5.88
N LYS A 19 7.70 -2.41 6.95
CA LYS A 19 8.41 -3.69 6.93
C LYS A 19 7.40 -4.78 7.26
N ILE A 20 7.18 -5.69 6.32
CA ILE A 20 6.17 -6.75 6.45
C ILE A 20 6.79 -7.89 7.24
N GLU A 21 6.52 -7.91 8.55
CA GLU A 21 6.98 -8.95 9.47
C GLU A 21 5.79 -9.75 10.04
N GLU A 22 4.59 -9.19 9.95
CA GLU A 22 3.33 -9.84 10.26
C GLU A 22 3.01 -10.98 9.30
N ASN A 23 2.28 -11.98 9.81
CA ASN A 23 1.66 -12.98 8.95
C ASN A 23 0.42 -12.40 8.24
N ALA A 24 -0.05 -13.12 7.22
CA ALA A 24 -1.17 -12.65 6.40
C ALA A 24 -2.46 -12.44 7.20
N GLU A 25 -2.74 -13.27 8.21
CA GLU A 25 -3.95 -13.14 9.03
C GLU A 25 -3.93 -11.86 9.88
N GLU A 26 -2.78 -11.49 10.43
CA GLU A 26 -2.59 -10.25 11.18
C GLU A 26 -2.79 -9.01 10.32
N LEU A 27 -2.30 -9.02 9.09
CA LEU A 27 -2.52 -7.92 8.14
C LEU A 27 -3.97 -7.87 7.68
N TYR A 28 -4.56 -9.03 7.36
CA TYR A 28 -5.94 -9.14 6.90
C TYR A 28 -6.93 -8.59 7.94
N LYS A 29 -6.73 -8.87 9.23
CA LYS A 29 -7.57 -8.37 10.33
C LYS A 29 -7.59 -6.84 10.45
N GLN A 30 -6.62 -6.14 9.88
CA GLN A 30 -6.55 -4.67 9.91
C GLN A 30 -7.31 -4.00 8.75
N LEU A 31 -7.79 -4.81 7.79
CA LEU A 31 -8.41 -4.33 6.56
C LEU A 31 -9.93 -4.53 6.56
N GLN A 32 -10.61 -3.66 5.83
CA GLN A 32 -11.99 -3.82 5.43
C GLN A 32 -11.97 -4.07 3.93
N LEU A 33 -12.38 -5.25 3.50
CA LEU A 33 -12.32 -5.67 2.09
C LEU A 33 -13.71 -5.99 1.57
N ASP A 34 -14.00 -5.57 0.35
CA ASP A 34 -15.21 -5.96 -0.36
C ASP A 34 -15.06 -7.36 -0.98
N ASP A 35 -16.14 -7.90 -1.56
CA ASP A 35 -16.14 -9.24 -2.12
C ASP A 35 -15.24 -9.38 -3.37
N ALA A 36 -15.10 -8.30 -4.16
CA ALA A 36 -14.17 -8.28 -5.30
C ALA A 36 -12.72 -8.28 -4.82
N GLU A 37 -12.36 -7.49 -3.80
CA GLU A 37 -11.04 -7.52 -3.19
C GLU A 37 -10.71 -8.90 -2.58
N LYS A 38 -11.65 -9.51 -1.85
CA LYS A 38 -11.49 -10.87 -1.31
C LYS A 38 -11.24 -11.89 -2.42
N ALA A 39 -12.01 -11.84 -3.51
CA ALA A 39 -11.81 -12.72 -4.66
C ALA A 39 -10.45 -12.48 -5.34
N PHE A 40 -9.98 -11.22 -5.40
CA PHE A 40 -8.69 -10.87 -5.97
C PHE A 40 -7.53 -11.44 -5.15
N ILE A 41 -7.53 -11.21 -3.83
CA ILE A 41 -6.45 -11.70 -2.97
C ILE A 41 -6.45 -13.23 -2.83
N GLN A 42 -7.61 -13.88 -2.96
CA GLN A 42 -7.70 -15.33 -2.95
C GLN A 42 -6.91 -15.94 -4.13
N LYS A 43 -6.88 -15.26 -5.28
CA LYS A 43 -6.04 -15.65 -6.43
C LYS A 43 -4.53 -15.46 -6.16
N LEU A 44 -4.17 -14.62 -5.20
CA LEU A 44 -2.77 -14.35 -4.80
C LEU A 44 -2.28 -15.27 -3.67
N SER A 45 -3.15 -16.06 -3.05
CA SER A 45 -3.01 -16.59 -1.68
C SER A 45 -1.78 -17.45 -1.36
N ASN A 46 -0.95 -17.80 -2.34
CA ASN A 46 0.28 -18.59 -2.16
C ASN A 46 1.55 -17.85 -2.60
N SER A 47 1.53 -16.52 -2.68
CA SER A 47 2.65 -15.72 -3.19
C SER A 47 3.11 -14.66 -2.20
N LYS A 48 4.38 -14.26 -2.28
CA LYS A 48 4.88 -13.05 -1.58
C LYS A 48 4.07 -11.80 -1.95
N ARG A 49 3.53 -11.78 -3.16
CA ARG A 49 2.65 -10.73 -3.67
C ARG A 49 1.37 -10.58 -2.85
N TYR A 50 0.88 -11.64 -2.20
CA TYR A 50 -0.24 -11.56 -1.26
C TYR A 50 0.10 -10.74 -0.03
N LEU A 51 1.25 -11.03 0.61
CA LEU A 51 1.75 -10.24 1.75
C LEU A 51 2.04 -8.79 1.36
N HIS A 52 2.64 -8.56 0.18
CA HIS A 52 2.86 -7.21 -0.35
C HIS A 52 1.56 -6.44 -0.55
N TRP A 53 0.55 -7.09 -1.12
CA TRP A 53 -0.76 -6.46 -1.33
C TRP A 53 -1.41 -6.10 0.01
N LEU A 54 -1.42 -7.02 0.97
CA LEU A 54 -1.94 -6.75 2.31
C LEU A 54 -1.15 -5.62 3.01
N GLY A 55 0.18 -5.68 2.96
CA GLY A 55 1.07 -4.68 3.57
C GLY A 55 0.87 -3.28 3.01
N THR A 56 0.76 -3.14 1.68
CA THR A 56 0.49 -1.86 1.03
C THR A 56 -0.89 -1.31 1.41
N ARG A 57 -1.92 -2.16 1.49
CA ARG A 57 -3.27 -1.75 1.93
C ARG A 57 -3.32 -1.33 3.39
N VAL A 58 -2.63 -2.05 4.28
CA VAL A 58 -2.53 -1.68 5.70
C VAL A 58 -1.80 -0.35 5.85
N LEU A 59 -0.68 -0.17 5.14
CA LEU A 59 0.07 1.08 5.19
C LEU A 59 -0.73 2.26 4.65
N LEU A 60 -1.45 2.08 3.55
CA LEU A 60 -2.33 3.09 2.98
C LEU A 60 -3.40 3.52 3.99
N ARG A 61 -4.06 2.58 4.66
CA ARG A 61 -5.03 2.86 5.73
C ARG A 61 -4.40 3.65 6.87
N LYS A 62 -3.18 3.28 7.30
CA LYS A 62 -2.46 3.99 8.37
C LYS A 62 -2.12 5.43 7.98
N LEU A 63 -1.74 5.68 6.72
CA LEU A 63 -1.43 7.02 6.22
C LEU A 63 -2.68 7.89 6.05
N LEU A 64 -3.77 7.33 5.53
CA LEU A 64 -5.06 8.03 5.42
C LEU A 64 -5.72 8.29 6.78
N ASN A 65 -5.29 7.56 7.82
CA ASN A 65 -5.81 7.64 9.19
C ASN A 65 -7.35 7.59 9.23
N THR A 66 -7.94 6.66 8.48
CA THR A 66 -9.39 6.51 8.35
C THR A 66 -9.87 5.18 8.93
N GLN A 67 -11.09 5.19 9.47
CA GLN A 67 -11.81 3.98 9.89
C GLN A 67 -12.76 3.48 8.81
N GLU A 68 -13.01 4.30 7.78
CA GLU A 68 -13.92 3.99 6.68
C GLU A 68 -13.29 3.03 5.67
N TYR A 69 -14.16 2.43 4.85
CA TYR A 69 -13.74 1.61 3.74
C TYR A 69 -12.97 2.45 2.72
N ILE A 70 -11.82 1.94 2.27
CA ILE A 70 -10.96 2.61 1.30
C ILE A 70 -11.14 1.89 -0.03
N ASP A 71 -12.01 2.44 -0.87
CA ASP A 71 -12.19 1.93 -2.23
C ASP A 71 -11.00 2.37 -3.10
N CYS A 72 -10.02 1.47 -3.21
CA CYS A 72 -8.81 1.68 -4.00
C CYS A 72 -8.83 0.82 -5.26
N LYS A 73 -9.05 1.48 -6.39
CA LYS A 73 -9.09 0.86 -7.72
C LYS A 73 -7.80 1.09 -8.47
N VAL A 74 -7.68 0.41 -9.60
CA VAL A 74 -6.56 0.53 -10.52
C VAL A 74 -7.12 1.00 -11.86
N ASP A 75 -6.47 1.98 -12.49
CA ASP A 75 -6.88 2.49 -13.80
C ASP A 75 -6.40 1.56 -14.95
N GLU A 76 -6.71 1.95 -16.19
CA GLU A 76 -6.33 1.22 -17.41
C GLU A 76 -4.80 1.11 -17.60
N HIS A 77 -4.03 1.98 -16.95
CA HIS A 77 -2.57 2.01 -17.00
C HIS A 77 -1.92 1.30 -15.81
N GLY A 78 -2.70 0.68 -14.92
CA GLY A 78 -2.17 0.01 -13.74
C GLY A 78 -1.92 0.93 -12.54
N LYS A 79 -2.31 2.22 -12.61
CA LYS A 79 -2.09 3.17 -11.53
C LYS A 79 -3.21 3.08 -10.49
N PRO A 80 -2.88 2.94 -9.19
CA PRO A 80 -3.88 2.93 -8.14
C PRO A 80 -4.45 4.32 -7.88
N TYR A 81 -5.76 4.40 -7.65
CA TYR A 81 -6.46 5.63 -7.27
C TYR A 81 -7.56 5.34 -6.24
N LEU A 82 -7.95 6.37 -5.49
CA LEU A 82 -9.05 6.29 -4.51
C LEU A 82 -10.30 6.92 -5.12
N THR A 83 -11.43 6.21 -5.05
CA THR A 83 -12.72 6.73 -5.53
C THR A 83 -13.40 7.61 -4.48
N SER A 84 -13.29 7.21 -3.20
CA SER A 84 -14.00 7.86 -2.10
C SER A 84 -13.24 9.03 -1.46
N LEU A 85 -11.94 9.18 -1.74
CA LEU A 85 -11.08 10.14 -1.05
C LEU A 85 -10.25 10.97 -2.04
N PRO A 86 -10.12 12.30 -1.84
CA PRO A 86 -9.42 13.19 -2.75
C PRO A 86 -7.89 13.16 -2.54
N TYR A 87 -7.31 11.95 -2.49
CA TYR A 87 -5.85 11.79 -2.41
C TYR A 87 -5.31 11.13 -3.68
N HIS A 88 -4.21 11.67 -4.17
CA HIS A 88 -3.34 10.99 -5.10
C HIS A 88 -2.46 10.02 -4.34
N ILE A 89 -2.38 8.78 -4.83
CA ILE A 89 -1.61 7.73 -4.17
C ILE A 89 -0.64 7.07 -5.15
N SER A 90 0.42 6.51 -4.59
CA SER A 90 1.33 5.61 -5.28
C SER A 90 1.75 4.50 -4.33
N LEU A 91 1.76 3.27 -4.84
CA LEU A 91 2.06 2.06 -4.08
C LEU A 91 3.25 1.37 -4.76
N SER A 92 4.26 0.99 -3.99
CA SER A 92 5.36 0.14 -4.45
C SER A 92 5.69 -0.90 -3.37
N HIS A 93 6.40 -1.96 -3.73
CA HIS A 93 6.82 -3.01 -2.81
C HIS A 93 8.09 -3.66 -3.32
N SER A 94 8.99 -4.01 -2.41
CA SER A 94 10.21 -4.73 -2.74
C SER A 94 10.70 -5.55 -1.56
N TYR A 95 11.13 -6.78 -1.83
CA TYR A 95 11.59 -7.72 -0.82
C TYR A 95 10.60 -7.89 0.34
N ASP A 96 10.91 -7.44 1.56
CA ASP A 96 10.02 -7.50 2.72
C ASP A 96 9.41 -6.13 3.07
N TYR A 97 9.39 -5.19 2.11
CA TYR A 97 8.90 -3.83 2.31
C TYR A 97 7.73 -3.49 1.38
N ALA A 98 6.77 -2.77 1.94
CA ALA A 98 5.74 -2.04 1.21
C ALA A 98 5.98 -0.53 1.36
N ALA A 99 5.74 0.23 0.29
CA ALA A 99 5.86 1.67 0.25
C ALA A 99 4.54 2.29 -0.21
N VAL A 100 4.10 3.34 0.47
CA VAL A 100 2.92 4.11 0.08
C VAL A 100 3.25 5.58 0.19
N MET A 101 2.90 6.32 -0.85
CA MET A 101 2.95 7.78 -0.89
C MET A 101 1.54 8.31 -1.13
N ILE A 102 1.16 9.34 -0.36
CA ILE A 102 -0.12 10.04 -0.49
C ILE A 102 0.12 11.54 -0.66
N SER A 103 -0.72 12.18 -1.47
CA SER A 103 -0.74 13.65 -1.62
C SER A 103 -2.16 14.16 -1.81
N LYS A 104 -2.46 15.34 -1.24
CA LYS A 104 -3.79 15.97 -1.36
C LYS A 104 -3.99 16.74 -2.66
N ASN A 105 -2.92 17.22 -3.30
CA ASN A 105 -3.02 18.21 -4.37
C ASN A 105 -2.21 17.89 -5.63
N LYS A 106 -1.31 16.91 -5.58
CA LYS A 106 -0.41 16.60 -6.69
C LYS A 106 -0.38 15.11 -7.00
N ALA A 107 -0.21 14.78 -8.28
CA ALA A 107 0.12 13.42 -8.65
C ALA A 107 1.49 13.02 -8.06
N VAL A 108 1.55 11.83 -7.46
CA VAL A 108 2.75 11.30 -6.80
C VAL A 108 3.15 9.94 -7.37
N GLY A 109 4.43 9.61 -7.18
CA GLY A 109 5.04 8.34 -7.55
C GLY A 109 6.07 7.94 -6.50
N ILE A 110 6.02 6.70 -6.03
CA ILE A 110 7.05 6.12 -5.19
C ILE A 110 7.46 4.79 -5.78
N ASP A 111 8.77 4.53 -5.79
CA ASP A 111 9.32 3.23 -6.14
C ASP A 111 10.41 2.83 -5.16
N ILE A 112 10.45 1.55 -4.82
CA ILE A 112 11.47 0.97 -3.95
C ILE A 112 12.03 -0.29 -4.60
N GLU A 113 13.35 -0.44 -4.55
CA GLU A 113 14.04 -1.62 -5.05
C GLU A 113 15.11 -2.05 -4.07
N LYS A 114 15.23 -3.36 -3.85
CA LYS A 114 16.37 -3.92 -3.13
C LYS A 114 17.59 -3.85 -4.06
N ILE A 115 18.62 -3.13 -3.63
CA ILE A 115 19.90 -3.13 -4.33
C ILE A 115 20.51 -4.53 -4.21
N GLU A 116 20.59 -5.25 -5.31
CA GLU A 116 21.31 -6.51 -5.41
C GLU A 116 22.59 -6.26 -6.22
N GLN A 117 23.75 -6.64 -5.65
CA GLN A 117 24.98 -6.65 -6.43
C GLN A 117 24.82 -7.72 -7.52
N LYS A 118 24.77 -7.27 -8.78
CA LYS A 118 25.01 -8.16 -9.91
C LYS A 118 26.45 -8.64 -9.81
N VAL A 119 26.62 -9.96 -9.67
CA VAL A 119 27.91 -10.65 -9.80
C VAL A 119 28.29 -10.71 -11.26
#